data_AF-A0A1I3L648-F1
#
_entry.id   AF-A0A1I3L648-F1
#
_cell.length_a   1.000
_cell.length_b   1.000
_cell.length_c   1.000
_cell.angle_alpha   90.00
_cell.angle_beta   90.00
_cell.angle_gamma   90.00
#
_symmetry.space_group_name_H-M   'P 1'
#
loop_
_entity.id
_entity.type
_entity.pdbx_description
1 polymer ?
#
loop_
_entity_poly.entity_id
_entity_poly.type
_entity_poly.pdbx_seq_one_letter_code
_entity_poly.pdbx_strand_id
1 'polypeptide(L)'
;MKQLQQVIATLFVLVTTMVSAQGPSVTLKGKVYDKESQEGIEQAEIRLYDNKGSVLTTVITNSIGEYQLELESEEKRFKVEAKAKDYNQAEVLIDKSKQGLVVDFGLYRQVLPIEKSHLPTIYFDFDSSFLTEKAKEELKQVVSFMNTNPTVKVRVNAHTDTRGSSDYNDWLSSRRAARVKKWLIENGGIEKERIEELYFGKTQLSNSCKDGILCSKEQHQENRRCDFEIVTR
;
A
#
# COMPACT_ATOMS: atom_id res chain seq x y z
N MET A 1 39.26 8.31 63.71
CA MET A 1 38.31 8.77 62.67
C MET A 1 38.11 7.60 61.72
N LYS A 2 36.93 6.95 61.79
CA LYS A 2 35.92 6.89 60.71
C LYS A 2 36.43 6.07 59.50
N GLN A 3 35.88 4.92 59.06
CA GLN A 3 34.60 4.21 59.17
C GLN A 3 34.90 2.70 58.93
N LEU A 4 34.33 1.71 59.62
CA LEU A 4 32.94 1.21 59.64
C LEU A 4 32.45 0.67 58.28
N GLN A 5 32.22 -0.66 58.22
CA GLN A 5 31.13 -1.43 57.58
C GLN A 5 31.66 -2.74 56.98
N GLN A 6 31.47 -3.89 57.63
CA GLN A 6 30.25 -4.74 57.72
C GLN A 6 30.14 -5.78 56.59
N VAL A 7 30.44 -7.02 57.00
CA VAL A 7 29.80 -8.31 56.68
C VAL A 7 28.57 -8.23 55.77
N ILE A 8 28.60 -8.97 54.65
CA ILE A 8 27.37 -9.51 54.03
C ILE A 8 27.61 -10.98 53.69
N ALA A 9 26.76 -11.82 54.29
CA ALA A 9 26.68 -13.26 54.11
C ALA A 9 26.17 -13.61 52.70
N THR A 10 26.83 -14.59 52.08
CA THR A 10 26.42 -15.17 50.79
C THR A 10 25.17 -16.01 50.98
N LEU A 11 24.00 -15.41 50.76
CA LEU A 11 22.72 -16.11 50.71
C LEU A 11 22.60 -16.79 49.33
N PHE A 12 22.88 -18.10 49.29
CA PHE A 12 22.62 -18.96 48.14
C PHE A 12 21.09 -19.11 47.99
N VAL A 13 20.47 -18.29 47.14
CA VAL A 13 19.09 -18.50 46.69
C VAL A 13 19.13 -19.55 45.60
N LEU A 14 18.69 -20.78 45.90
CA LEU A 14 18.28 -21.73 44.88
C LEU A 14 17.11 -21.09 44.13
N VAL A 15 17.37 -20.54 42.94
CA VAL A 15 16.31 -20.31 41.96
C VAL A 15 15.98 -21.67 41.39
N THR A 16 14.99 -22.34 42.00
CA THR A 16 14.31 -23.47 41.40
C THR A 16 13.76 -23.00 40.06
N THR A 17 14.42 -23.41 38.98
CA THR A 17 13.88 -23.28 37.63
C THR A 17 12.55 -24.00 37.62
N MET A 18 11.45 -23.24 37.52
CA MET A 18 10.18 -23.82 37.12
C MET A 18 10.36 -24.34 35.70
N VAL A 19 10.60 -25.64 35.57
CA VAL A 19 10.36 -26.35 34.32
C VAL A 19 8.85 -26.28 34.12
N SER A 20 8.41 -25.26 33.38
CA SER A 20 7.06 -25.25 32.82
C SER A 20 6.95 -26.51 31.99
N ALA A 21 5.99 -27.38 32.31
CA ALA A 21 5.73 -28.59 31.55
C ALA A 21 5.47 -28.18 30.09
N GLN A 22 6.43 -28.47 29.19
CA GLN A 22 6.21 -28.40 27.76
C GLN A 22 5.41 -29.64 27.39
N GLY A 23 4.10 -29.48 27.18
CA GLY A 23 3.27 -30.50 26.58
C GLY A 23 3.83 -30.98 25.23
N PRO A 24 3.34 -32.09 24.66
CA PRO A 24 3.90 -32.66 23.44
C PRO A 24 3.94 -31.62 22.32
N SER A 25 5.12 -31.29 21.80
CA SER A 25 5.23 -30.36 20.66
C SER A 25 4.64 -31.02 19.42
N VAL A 26 3.80 -30.27 18.70
CA VAL A 26 3.28 -30.70 17.41
C VAL A 26 3.68 -29.65 16.39
N THR A 27 4.33 -30.10 15.32
CA THR A 27 4.70 -29.27 14.20
C THR A 27 3.49 -29.02 13.30
N LEU A 28 3.18 -27.74 13.06
CA LEU A 28 2.31 -27.29 11.99
C LEU A 28 3.17 -26.81 10.82
N LYS A 29 2.86 -27.26 9.61
CA LYS A 29 3.52 -26.81 8.37
C LYS A 29 2.50 -26.42 7.31
N GLY A 30 2.94 -25.73 6.28
CA GLY A 30 2.08 -25.41 5.14
C GLY A 30 2.70 -24.40 4.19
N LYS A 31 1.89 -23.97 3.23
CA LYS A 31 2.27 -22.98 2.20
C LYS A 31 1.30 -21.82 2.15
N VAL A 32 1.82 -20.60 2.00
CA VAL A 32 1.05 -19.41 1.61
C VAL A 32 1.30 -19.15 0.12
N TYR A 33 0.22 -18.98 -0.64
CA TYR A 33 0.30 -18.83 -2.10
C TYR A 33 -0.73 -17.83 -2.63
N ASP A 34 -0.41 -17.23 -3.77
CA ASP A 34 -1.33 -16.38 -4.52
C ASP A 34 -2.41 -17.27 -5.14
N LYS A 35 -3.68 -16.98 -4.83
CA LYS A 35 -4.81 -17.81 -5.23
C LYS A 35 -5.11 -17.75 -6.73
N GLU A 36 -4.60 -16.73 -7.43
CA GLU A 36 -4.71 -16.60 -8.88
C GLU A 36 -3.52 -17.27 -9.58
N SER A 37 -2.29 -16.87 -9.25
CA SER A 37 -1.10 -17.39 -9.95
C SER A 37 -0.64 -18.78 -9.46
N GLN A 38 -1.09 -19.21 -8.28
CA GLN A 38 -0.64 -20.42 -7.57
C GLN A 38 0.83 -20.38 -7.12
N GLU A 39 1.51 -19.24 -7.27
CA GLU A 39 2.89 -19.07 -6.83
C GLU A 39 2.98 -18.90 -5.29
N GLY A 40 4.08 -19.36 -4.70
CA GLY A 40 4.33 -19.17 -3.28
C GLY A 40 4.60 -17.71 -2.94
N ILE A 41 4.03 -17.22 -1.84
CA ILE A 41 4.24 -15.85 -1.37
C ILE A 41 5.36 -15.85 -0.33
N GLU A 42 6.51 -15.26 -0.68
CA GLU A 42 7.64 -15.04 0.23
C GLU A 42 7.32 -13.95 1.27
N GLN A 43 7.91 -14.04 2.47
CA GLN A 43 7.75 -13.07 3.56
C GLN A 43 6.28 -12.88 4.02
N ALA A 44 5.40 -13.84 3.75
CA ALA A 44 4.06 -13.85 4.35
C ALA A 44 4.20 -14.13 5.85
N GLU A 45 3.49 -13.37 6.67
CA GLU A 45 3.52 -13.46 8.13
C GLU A 45 2.41 -14.42 8.60
N ILE A 46 2.80 -15.45 9.34
CA ILE A 46 1.91 -16.46 9.93
C ILE A 46 1.92 -16.24 11.44
N ARG A 47 0.75 -15.94 12.00
CA ARG A 47 0.56 -15.69 13.43
C ARG A 47 -0.24 -16.81 14.06
N LEU A 48 0.30 -17.36 15.14
CA LEU A 48 -0.39 -18.32 16.00
C LEU A 48 -0.98 -17.58 17.19
N TYR A 49 -2.26 -17.81 17.47
CA TYR A 49 -2.96 -17.26 18.63
C TYR A 49 -3.44 -18.38 19.54
N ASP A 50 -3.43 -18.10 20.85
CA ASP A 50 -4.13 -18.89 21.87
C ASP A 50 -5.64 -18.69 21.80
N ASN A 51 -6.39 -19.43 22.62
CA ASN A 51 -7.85 -19.30 22.71
C ASN A 51 -8.36 -17.96 23.29
N LYS A 52 -7.47 -17.13 23.84
CA LYS A 52 -7.77 -15.79 24.39
C LYS A 52 -7.47 -14.68 23.38
N GLY A 53 -6.91 -15.01 22.23
CA GLY A 53 -6.51 -14.06 21.19
C GLY A 53 -5.13 -13.43 21.40
N SER A 54 -4.30 -13.97 22.31
CA SER A 54 -2.90 -13.55 22.47
C SER A 54 -2.04 -14.22 21.40
N VAL A 55 -1.13 -13.45 20.79
CA VAL A 55 -0.16 -14.00 19.84
C VAL A 55 0.87 -14.83 20.62
N LEU A 56 0.97 -16.11 20.30
CA LEU A 56 1.95 -17.04 20.85
C LEU A 56 3.27 -16.99 20.09
N THR A 57 3.18 -17.00 18.75
CA THR A 57 4.37 -16.93 17.89
C THR A 57 4.02 -16.34 16.53
N THR A 58 5.06 -15.90 15.82
CA THR A 58 4.97 -15.39 14.45
C THR A 58 6.14 -15.95 13.65
N VAL A 59 5.84 -16.51 12.48
CA VAL A 59 6.85 -17.00 11.53
C VAL A 59 6.62 -16.35 10.16
N ILE A 60 7.64 -16.38 9.32
CA ILE A 60 7.57 -15.88 7.95
C ILE A 60 7.80 -17.02 6.96
N THR A 61 7.17 -16.94 5.79
CA THR A 61 7.41 -17.91 4.73
C THR A 61 8.77 -17.72 4.06
N ASN A 62 9.32 -18.82 3.56
CA ASN A 62 10.53 -18.83 2.73
C ASN A 62 10.24 -18.39 1.27
N SER A 63 11.26 -18.44 0.41
CA SER A 63 11.21 -18.01 -1.00
C SER A 63 10.21 -18.76 -1.88
N ILE A 64 9.69 -19.91 -1.42
CA ILE A 64 8.67 -20.69 -2.13
C ILE A 64 7.34 -20.69 -1.38
N GLY A 65 7.18 -19.83 -0.37
CA GLY A 65 5.93 -19.66 0.37
C GLY A 65 5.69 -20.68 1.49
N GLU A 66 6.65 -21.53 1.84
CA GLU A 66 6.49 -22.53 2.88
C GLU A 66 6.81 -21.98 4.28
N TYR A 67 6.11 -22.48 5.29
CA TYR A 67 6.34 -22.17 6.69
C TYR A 67 6.26 -23.42 7.58
N GLN A 68 6.88 -23.33 8.76
CA GLN A 68 6.78 -24.32 9.82
C GLN A 68 6.76 -23.61 11.18
N LEU A 69 5.90 -24.06 12.09
CA LEU A 69 5.85 -23.58 13.47
C LEU A 69 5.57 -24.72 14.45
N GLU A 70 6.10 -24.60 15.66
CA GLU A 70 5.92 -25.55 16.75
C GLU A 70 4.78 -25.09 17.68
N LEU A 71 3.87 -26.01 18.00
CA LEU A 71 2.76 -25.76 18.91
C LEU A 71 3.14 -26.18 20.33
N GLU A 72 3.81 -25.31 21.08
CA GLU A 72 4.25 -25.56 22.46
C GLU A 72 3.21 -25.08 23.49
N SER A 73 2.03 -25.72 23.52
CA SER A 73 0.98 -25.41 24.48
C SER A 73 0.12 -26.64 24.82
N GLU A 74 -0.42 -26.66 26.04
CA GLU A 74 -1.42 -27.63 26.53
C GLU A 74 -2.80 -27.43 25.88
N GLU A 75 -3.01 -26.27 25.23
CA GLU A 75 -4.24 -25.99 24.52
C GLU A 75 -4.43 -26.92 23.32
N LYS A 76 -5.69 -27.29 23.05
CA LYS A 76 -6.02 -28.13 21.89
C LYS A 76 -6.36 -27.33 20.65
N ARG A 77 -6.89 -26.12 20.81
CA ARG A 77 -7.40 -25.31 19.70
C ARG A 77 -6.65 -24.01 19.59
N PHE A 78 -6.23 -23.68 18.38
CA PHE A 78 -5.48 -22.47 18.07
C PHE A 78 -6.09 -21.78 16.87
N LYS A 79 -5.94 -20.46 16.80
CA LYS A 79 -6.18 -19.70 15.58
C LYS A 79 -4.86 -19.45 14.88
N VAL A 80 -4.81 -19.73 13.59
CA VAL A 80 -3.66 -19.45 12.73
C VAL A 80 -4.11 -18.44 11.69
N GLU A 81 -3.43 -17.31 11.61
CA GLU A 81 -3.67 -16.26 10.62
C GLU A 81 -2.47 -16.18 9.68
N ALA A 82 -2.71 -16.05 8.38
CA ALA A 82 -1.72 -15.69 7.39
C ALA A 82 -2.06 -14.35 6.77
N LYS A 83 -1.06 -13.49 6.61
CA LYS A 83 -1.17 -12.22 5.90
C LYS A 83 0.11 -11.94 5.12
N ALA A 84 -0.01 -11.26 4.00
CA ALA A 84 1.12 -10.80 3.23
C ALA A 84 0.88 -9.37 2.75
N LYS A 85 1.97 -8.66 2.45
CA LYS A 85 1.87 -7.31 1.90
C LYS A 85 1.11 -7.35 0.57
N ASP A 86 0.14 -6.47 0.38
CA ASP A 86 -0.68 -6.36 -0.82
C ASP A 86 -1.62 -7.58 -1.06
N TYR A 87 -1.83 -8.43 -0.05
CA TYR A 87 -2.79 -9.53 -0.08
C TYR A 87 -3.83 -9.36 1.02
N ASN A 88 -4.97 -10.05 0.89
CA ASN A 88 -5.88 -10.20 2.00
C ASN A 88 -5.25 -11.10 3.08
N GLN A 89 -5.81 -11.04 4.29
CA GLN A 89 -5.51 -12.01 5.33
C GLN A 89 -6.52 -13.16 5.31
N ALA A 90 -6.09 -14.32 5.79
CA ALA A 90 -6.92 -15.49 5.98
C ALA A 90 -6.60 -16.13 7.34
N GLU A 91 -7.62 -16.73 7.98
CA GLU A 91 -7.44 -17.40 9.27
C GLU A 91 -8.16 -18.74 9.30
N VAL A 92 -7.64 -19.65 10.13
CA VAL A 92 -8.24 -20.96 10.37
C VAL A 92 -8.11 -21.35 11.84
N LEU A 93 -9.10 -22.09 12.35
CA LEU A 93 -9.02 -22.74 13.64
C LEU A 93 -8.51 -24.17 13.45
N ILE A 94 -7.41 -24.51 14.13
CA ILE A 94 -6.82 -25.85 14.11
C ILE A 94 -7.03 -26.57 15.43
N ASP A 95 -7.00 -27.91 15.37
CA ASP A 95 -7.00 -28.77 16.55
C ASP A 95 -5.71 -29.59 16.60
N LYS A 96 -4.88 -29.32 17.60
CA LYS A 96 -3.56 -29.94 17.83
C LYS A 96 -3.64 -31.45 18.02
N SER A 97 -4.81 -32.00 18.38
CA SER A 97 -4.99 -33.45 18.54
C SER A 97 -4.98 -34.22 17.21
N LYS A 98 -5.06 -33.54 16.06
CA LYS A 98 -4.97 -34.17 14.75
C LYS A 98 -3.53 -34.48 14.37
N GLN A 99 -3.30 -35.67 13.80
CA GLN A 99 -1.98 -36.03 13.25
C GLN A 99 -1.74 -35.34 11.91
N GLY A 100 -0.49 -34.94 11.65
CA GLY A 100 -0.07 -34.40 10.35
C GLY A 100 -0.70 -33.06 10.00
N LEU A 101 -0.61 -32.07 10.91
CA LEU A 101 -1.15 -30.74 10.68
C LEU A 101 -0.46 -30.06 9.48
N VAL A 102 -1.21 -29.96 8.39
CA VAL A 102 -0.86 -29.18 7.21
C VAL A 102 -1.97 -28.17 6.96
N VAL A 103 -1.61 -26.89 6.87
CA VAL A 103 -2.56 -25.80 6.60
C VAL A 103 -1.98 -24.91 5.52
N ASP A 104 -2.65 -24.85 4.37
CA ASP A 104 -2.25 -23.96 3.29
C ASP A 104 -3.20 -22.75 3.25
N PHE A 105 -2.63 -21.57 2.95
CA PHE A 105 -3.37 -20.32 2.81
C PHE A 105 -3.25 -19.80 1.38
N GLY A 106 -4.34 -19.88 0.63
CA GLY A 106 -4.47 -19.18 -0.63
C GLY A 106 -4.99 -17.77 -0.40
N LEU A 107 -4.17 -16.76 -0.69
CA LEU A 107 -4.51 -15.34 -0.54
C LEU A 107 -4.81 -14.71 -1.90
N TYR A 108 -5.80 -13.85 -1.97
CA TYR A 108 -6.05 -12.98 -3.11
C TYR A 108 -5.23 -11.70 -2.96
N ARG A 109 -4.53 -11.33 -4.04
CA ARG A 109 -3.87 -10.04 -4.10
C ARG A 109 -4.94 -8.95 -3.95
N GLN A 110 -4.81 -8.14 -2.90
CA GLN A 110 -5.63 -6.96 -2.73
C GLN A 110 -5.11 -5.90 -3.69
N VAL A 111 -5.68 -5.89 -4.90
CA VAL A 111 -5.71 -4.67 -5.70
C VAL A 111 -6.49 -3.66 -4.85
N LEU A 112 -5.80 -2.66 -4.30
CA LEU A 112 -6.43 -1.63 -3.48
C LEU A 112 -7.69 -1.13 -4.22
N PRO A 113 -8.88 -1.14 -3.60
CA PRO A 113 -10.09 -0.66 -4.23
C PRO A 113 -9.88 0.76 -4.76
N ILE A 114 -10.17 0.95 -6.05
CA ILE A 114 -9.90 2.20 -6.80
C ILE A 114 -10.59 3.43 -6.17
N GLU A 115 -11.63 3.24 -5.37
CA GLU A 115 -12.25 4.34 -4.60
C GLU A 115 -11.27 5.04 -3.64
N LYS A 116 -10.13 4.41 -3.29
CA LYS A 116 -9.03 5.04 -2.54
C LYS A 116 -7.82 5.44 -3.38
N SER A 117 -7.76 5.11 -4.68
CA SER A 117 -6.67 5.57 -5.56
C SER A 117 -7.06 6.90 -6.21
N HIS A 118 -7.18 7.96 -5.42
CA HIS A 118 -7.15 9.31 -5.98
C HIS A 118 -5.72 9.53 -6.47
N LEU A 119 -5.51 9.43 -7.78
CA LEU A 119 -4.27 9.91 -8.39
C LEU A 119 -4.17 11.41 -8.12
N PRO A 120 -2.97 11.94 -7.81
CA PRO A 120 -2.83 13.34 -7.46
C PRO A 120 -3.22 14.24 -8.63
N THR A 121 -3.92 15.33 -8.32
CA THR A 121 -4.15 16.43 -9.27
C THR A 121 -2.87 17.25 -9.41
N ILE A 122 -2.47 17.53 -10.65
CA ILE A 122 -1.27 18.32 -10.96
C ILE A 122 -1.65 19.76 -11.21
N TYR A 123 -1.14 20.68 -10.40
CA TYR A 123 -1.42 22.11 -10.53
C TYR A 123 -0.36 22.87 -11.34
N PHE A 124 -0.80 23.93 -12.00
CA PHE A 124 0.04 24.81 -12.83
C PHE A 124 -0.04 26.26 -12.39
N ASP A 125 1.07 26.96 -12.57
CA ASP A 125 1.12 28.41 -12.41
C ASP A 125 0.24 29.13 -13.43
N PHE A 126 -0.07 30.39 -13.13
CA PHE A 126 -0.78 31.24 -14.07
C PHE A 126 -0.03 31.33 -15.40
N ASP A 127 -0.77 31.22 -16.49
CA ASP A 127 -0.25 31.32 -17.85
C ASP A 127 0.90 30.35 -18.19
N SER A 128 0.97 29.22 -17.50
CA SER A 128 2.06 28.25 -17.65
C SER A 128 1.58 26.84 -17.95
N SER A 129 2.37 26.13 -18.75
CA SER A 129 2.29 24.67 -18.97
C SER A 129 3.52 23.93 -18.42
N PHE A 130 4.45 24.64 -17.78
CA PHE A 130 5.64 24.02 -17.20
C PHE A 130 5.30 23.34 -15.88
N LEU A 131 5.88 22.16 -15.68
CA LEU A 131 5.76 21.40 -14.45
C LEU A 131 6.68 22.00 -13.38
N THR A 132 6.10 22.41 -12.25
CA THR A 132 6.84 22.81 -11.05
C THR A 132 7.52 21.59 -10.41
N GLU A 133 8.46 21.79 -9.49
CA GLU A 133 9.06 20.68 -8.76
C GLU A 133 8.02 19.88 -7.96
N LYS A 134 7.06 20.58 -7.33
CA LYS A 134 5.94 19.95 -6.64
C LYS A 134 5.11 19.06 -7.58
N ALA A 135 4.78 19.56 -8.78
CA ALA A 135 4.08 18.77 -9.79
C ALA A 135 4.86 17.51 -10.17
N LYS A 136 6.19 17.59 -10.31
CA LYS A 136 7.03 16.42 -10.59
C LYS A 136 7.04 15.42 -9.42
N GLU A 137 7.02 15.88 -8.17
CA GLU A 137 6.89 15.00 -7.00
C GLU A 137 5.54 14.28 -6.96
N GLU A 138 4.46 14.98 -7.27
CA GLU A 138 3.12 14.40 -7.38
C GLU A 138 3.05 13.37 -8.52
N LEU A 139 3.66 13.66 -9.68
CA LEU A 139 3.72 12.71 -10.79
C LEU A 139 4.48 11.42 -10.46
N LYS A 140 5.45 11.43 -9.54
CA LYS A 140 6.11 10.18 -9.07
C LYS A 140 5.12 9.21 -8.42
N GLN A 141 4.07 9.72 -7.78
CA GLN A 141 3.03 8.89 -7.19
C GLN A 141 2.17 8.23 -8.28
N VAL A 142 1.88 8.95 -9.37
CA VAL A 142 1.21 8.40 -10.55
C VAL A 142 2.05 7.28 -11.17
N VAL A 143 3.36 7.49 -11.32
CA VAL A 143 4.29 6.48 -11.83
C VAL A 143 4.30 5.24 -10.93
N SER A 144 4.42 5.42 -9.61
CA SER A 144 4.37 4.30 -8.66
C SER A 144 3.07 3.51 -8.80
N PHE A 145 1.92 4.19 -8.93
CA PHE A 145 0.64 3.54 -9.13
C PHE A 145 0.60 2.74 -10.43
N MET A 146 1.04 3.33 -11.55
CA MET A 146 1.04 2.65 -12.85
C MET A 146 2.03 1.47 -12.92
N ASN A 147 3.12 1.52 -12.17
CA ASN A 147 4.08 0.41 -12.07
C ASN A 147 3.53 -0.76 -11.25
N THR A 148 2.82 -0.48 -10.15
CA THR A 148 2.15 -1.53 -9.35
C THR A 148 0.94 -2.12 -10.08
N ASN A 149 0.39 -1.42 -11.08
CA ASN A 149 -0.79 -1.84 -11.85
C ASN A 149 -0.47 -1.87 -13.36
N PRO A 150 0.30 -2.86 -13.86
CA PRO A 150 0.84 -2.84 -15.22
C PRO A 150 -0.20 -2.88 -16.34
N THR A 151 -1.42 -3.39 -16.10
CA THR A 151 -2.49 -3.41 -17.12
C THR A 151 -3.27 -2.10 -17.21
N VAL A 152 -3.15 -1.23 -16.21
CA VAL A 152 -3.93 0.01 -16.14
C VAL A 152 -3.47 1.01 -17.18
N LYS A 153 -4.46 1.62 -17.86
CA LYS A 153 -4.28 2.82 -18.70
C LYS A 153 -4.87 4.03 -17.99
N VAL A 154 -4.16 5.15 -18.06
CA VAL A 154 -4.61 6.43 -17.49
C VAL A 154 -4.84 7.46 -18.60
N ARG A 155 -5.76 8.38 -18.35
CA ARG A 155 -6.01 9.56 -19.18
C ARG A 155 -5.71 10.81 -18.37
N VAL A 156 -4.92 11.69 -18.96
CA VAL A 156 -4.62 13.02 -18.43
C VAL A 156 -5.69 13.99 -18.93
N ASN A 157 -6.45 14.59 -18.03
CA ASN A 157 -7.49 15.57 -18.34
C ASN A 157 -7.02 16.96 -17.93
N ALA A 158 -6.72 17.82 -18.91
CA ALA A 158 -6.11 19.13 -18.66
C ALA A 158 -7.12 20.29 -18.73
N HIS A 159 -6.99 21.23 -17.80
CA HIS A 159 -7.91 22.35 -17.60
C HIS A 159 -7.17 23.69 -17.45
N THR A 160 -7.89 24.78 -17.64
CA THR A 160 -7.45 26.15 -17.34
C THR A 160 -8.42 26.86 -16.42
N ASP A 161 -7.99 28.00 -15.88
CA ASP A 161 -8.95 28.96 -15.32
C ASP A 161 -9.65 29.75 -16.43
N THR A 162 -10.60 30.59 -16.06
CA THR A 162 -11.51 31.27 -16.99
C THR A 162 -10.91 32.44 -17.74
N ARG A 163 -9.76 32.95 -17.30
CA ARG A 163 -9.18 34.17 -17.86
C ARG A 163 -8.58 33.90 -19.23
N GLY A 164 -8.74 34.87 -20.15
CA GLY A 164 -8.31 34.75 -21.54
C GLY A 164 -9.38 34.18 -22.47
N SER A 165 -9.07 34.16 -23.77
CA SER A 165 -9.97 33.61 -24.80
C SER A 165 -10.09 32.09 -24.68
N SER A 166 -11.17 31.52 -25.23
CA SER A 166 -11.36 30.06 -25.27
C SER A 166 -10.25 29.39 -26.07
N ASP A 167 -9.95 29.87 -27.28
CA ASP A 167 -8.89 29.32 -28.14
C ASP A 167 -7.52 29.28 -27.44
N TYR A 168 -7.20 30.33 -26.68
CA TYR A 168 -5.96 30.37 -25.91
C TYR A 168 -5.95 29.33 -24.79
N ASN A 169 -7.07 29.17 -24.08
CA ASN A 169 -7.20 28.20 -23.02
C ASN A 169 -7.20 26.75 -23.53
N ASP A 170 -7.76 26.49 -24.70
CA ASP A 170 -7.69 25.19 -25.37
C ASP A 170 -6.24 24.87 -25.76
N TRP A 171 -5.53 25.83 -26.36
CA TRP A 171 -4.11 25.70 -26.64
C TRP A 171 -3.29 25.44 -25.36
N LEU A 172 -3.54 26.18 -24.27
CA LEU A 172 -2.79 26.08 -23.03
C LEU A 172 -3.03 24.73 -22.32
N SER A 173 -4.29 24.29 -22.22
CA SER A 173 -4.64 22.99 -21.63
C SER A 173 -4.07 21.83 -22.44
N SER A 174 -4.11 21.88 -23.77
CA SER A 174 -3.47 20.88 -24.64
C SER A 174 -1.98 20.75 -24.33
N ARG A 175 -1.27 21.86 -24.15
CA ARG A 175 0.15 21.85 -23.78
C ARG A 175 0.40 21.27 -22.39
N ARG A 176 -0.48 21.52 -21.42
CA ARG A 176 -0.38 20.94 -20.06
C ARG A 176 -0.49 19.42 -20.12
N ALA A 177 -1.49 18.90 -20.83
CA ALA A 177 -1.67 17.46 -21.01
C ALA A 177 -0.42 16.82 -21.64
N ALA A 178 0.08 17.42 -22.73
CA ALA A 178 1.28 16.95 -23.42
C ALA A 178 2.54 16.97 -22.53
N ARG A 179 2.68 17.98 -21.66
CA ARG A 179 3.81 18.08 -20.72
C ARG A 179 3.77 17.01 -19.64
N VAL A 180 2.60 16.74 -19.07
CA VAL A 180 2.39 15.66 -18.10
C VAL A 180 2.70 14.31 -18.73
N LYS A 181 2.10 14.02 -19.90
CA LYS A 181 2.34 12.78 -20.63
C LYS A 181 3.82 12.59 -20.97
N LYS A 182 4.46 13.63 -21.51
CA LYS A 182 5.88 13.61 -21.83
C LYS A 182 6.73 13.26 -20.61
N TRP A 183 6.44 13.87 -19.47
CA TRP A 183 7.15 13.60 -18.23
C TRP A 183 6.95 12.16 -17.73
N LEU A 184 5.72 11.63 -17.78
CA LEU A 184 5.44 10.24 -17.39
C LEU A 184 6.19 9.23 -18.26
N ILE A 185 6.38 9.53 -19.55
CA ILE A 185 7.16 8.69 -20.46
C ILE A 185 8.66 8.83 -20.17
N GLU A 186 9.21 10.05 -20.27
CA GLU A 186 10.66 10.28 -20.23
C GLU A 186 11.27 10.10 -18.84
N ASN A 187 10.56 10.49 -17.79
CA ASN A 187 11.04 10.43 -16.41
C ASN A 187 10.41 9.27 -15.62
N GLY A 188 9.18 8.89 -15.97
CA GLY A 188 8.46 7.79 -15.31
C GLY A 188 8.69 6.41 -15.93
N GLY A 189 9.16 6.34 -17.17
CA GLY A 189 9.35 5.08 -17.89
C GLY A 189 8.03 4.38 -18.27
N ILE A 190 6.91 5.12 -18.27
CA ILE A 190 5.60 4.57 -18.61
C ILE A 190 5.45 4.49 -20.14
N GLU A 191 4.99 3.35 -20.63
CA GLU A 191 4.70 3.14 -22.05
C GLU A 191 3.66 4.13 -22.57
N LYS A 192 3.90 4.69 -23.77
CA LYS A 192 3.06 5.73 -24.37
C LYS A 192 1.60 5.27 -24.54
N GLU A 193 1.40 4.00 -24.86
CA GLU A 193 0.11 3.36 -25.12
C GLU A 193 -0.76 3.22 -23.86
N ARG A 194 -0.15 3.43 -22.67
CA ARG A 194 -0.84 3.44 -21.38
C ARG A 194 -1.28 4.83 -20.94
N ILE A 195 -1.00 5.87 -21.74
CA ILE A 195 -1.30 7.27 -21.41
C ILE A 195 -2.08 7.95 -22.53
N GLU A 196 -3.35 8.20 -22.27
CA GLU A 196 -4.21 9.07 -23.07
C GLU A 196 -4.14 10.53 -22.57
N GLU A 197 -4.49 11.48 -23.42
CA GLU A 197 -4.57 12.89 -23.04
C GLU A 197 -5.81 13.54 -23.66
N LEU A 198 -6.56 14.28 -22.84
CA LEU A 198 -7.63 15.18 -23.26
C LEU A 198 -7.39 16.56 -22.66
N TYR A 199 -7.93 17.57 -23.31
CA TYR A 199 -7.86 18.96 -22.89
C TYR A 199 -9.22 19.62 -23.05
N PHE A 200 -9.56 20.47 -22.09
CA PHE A 200 -10.91 21.04 -21.99
C PHE A 200 -10.91 22.57 -21.93
N GLY A 201 -9.73 23.20 -21.99
CA GLY A 201 -9.58 24.63 -21.73
C GLY A 201 -10.30 25.01 -20.44
N LYS A 202 -11.17 26.01 -20.54
CA LYS A 202 -11.96 26.54 -19.42
C LYS A 202 -13.39 25.97 -19.34
N THR A 203 -13.71 24.89 -20.07
CA THR A 203 -15.07 24.35 -20.16
C THR A 203 -15.46 23.43 -18.99
N GLN A 204 -14.47 22.87 -18.28
CA GLN A 204 -14.67 21.96 -17.15
C GLN A 204 -13.98 22.46 -15.88
N LEU A 205 -14.68 23.31 -15.14
CA LEU A 205 -14.19 23.94 -13.92
C LEU A 205 -14.46 23.04 -12.70
N SER A 206 -13.55 23.03 -11.72
CA SER A 206 -13.71 22.30 -10.45
C SER A 206 -14.49 23.07 -9.41
N ASN A 207 -14.75 24.35 -9.65
CA ASN A 207 -15.46 25.24 -8.73
C ASN A 207 -16.37 26.21 -9.50
N SER A 208 -17.06 27.08 -8.77
CA SER A 208 -18.01 28.05 -9.33
C SER A 208 -17.35 29.24 -10.04
N CYS A 209 -16.04 29.27 -10.24
CA CYS A 209 -15.33 30.38 -10.87
C CYS A 209 -15.47 30.36 -12.41
N LYS A 210 -16.66 30.69 -12.90
CA LYS A 210 -16.99 30.79 -14.34
C LYS A 210 -16.82 32.20 -14.90
N ASP A 211 -16.89 32.33 -16.23
CA ASP A 211 -16.84 33.63 -16.91
C ASP A 211 -17.88 34.61 -16.34
N GLY A 212 -17.47 35.86 -16.09
CA GLY A 212 -18.32 36.90 -15.51
C GLY A 212 -18.47 36.86 -13.98
N ILE A 213 -17.86 35.88 -13.30
CA ILE A 213 -17.81 35.83 -11.83
C ILE A 213 -16.46 36.37 -11.33
N LEU A 214 -16.50 37.23 -10.31
CA LEU A 214 -15.29 37.64 -9.60
C LEU A 214 -14.80 36.49 -8.71
N CYS A 215 -13.58 36.02 -8.95
CA CYS A 215 -13.00 34.92 -8.21
C CYS A 215 -11.71 35.31 -7.48
N SER A 216 -11.37 34.56 -6.44
CA SER A 216 -10.09 34.66 -5.76
C SER A 216 -8.95 34.02 -6.57
N LYS A 217 -7.71 34.29 -6.16
CA LYS A 217 -6.52 33.66 -6.79
C LYS A 217 -6.51 32.15 -6.60
N GLU A 218 -6.99 31.70 -5.44
CA GLU A 218 -7.07 30.30 -5.03
C GLU A 218 -8.10 29.56 -5.89
N GLN A 219 -9.28 30.14 -6.10
CA GLN A 219 -10.30 29.58 -6.99
C GLN A 219 -9.80 29.45 -8.43
N HIS A 220 -9.04 30.44 -8.93
CA HIS A 220 -8.39 30.29 -10.22
C HIS A 220 -7.32 29.19 -10.20
N GLN A 221 -6.54 29.05 -9.12
CA GLN A 221 -5.51 28.03 -9.00
C GLN A 221 -6.08 26.61 -9.04
N GLU A 222 -7.20 26.36 -8.39
CA GLU A 222 -7.89 25.06 -8.41
C GLU A 222 -8.28 24.64 -9.84
N ASN A 223 -8.54 25.58 -10.75
CA ASN A 223 -8.88 25.28 -12.14
C ASN A 223 -7.67 25.07 -13.05
N ARG A 224 -6.49 25.56 -12.66
CA ARG A 224 -5.25 25.37 -13.43
C ARG A 224 -4.64 24.01 -13.09
N ARG A 225 -5.25 22.94 -13.61
CA ARG A 225 -4.93 21.58 -13.20
C ARG A 225 -4.89 20.55 -14.34
N CYS A 226 -4.29 19.40 -14.06
CA CYS A 226 -4.51 18.15 -14.76
C CYS A 226 -4.98 17.09 -13.76
N ASP A 227 -6.09 16.43 -14.08
CA ASP A 227 -6.60 15.27 -13.33
C ASP A 227 -6.29 13.99 -14.08
N PHE A 228 -6.31 12.86 -13.37
CA PHE A 228 -6.14 11.54 -13.97
C PHE A 228 -7.39 10.69 -13.85
N GLU A 229 -7.76 10.04 -14.94
CA GLU A 229 -8.85 9.09 -15.02
C GLU A 229 -8.31 7.72 -15.44
N ILE A 230 -8.82 6.65 -14.85
CA ILE A 230 -8.46 5.28 -15.24
C ILE A 230 -9.38 4.83 -16.37
N VAL A 231 -8.82 4.51 -17.54
CA VAL A 231 -9.59 4.25 -18.77
C VAL A 231 -9.93 2.77 -18.95
N THR A 232 -9.01 1.88 -18.60
CA THR A 232 -9.18 0.43 -18.81
C THR A 232 -8.37 -0.35 -17.78
N ARG A 233 -8.86 -1.55 -17.45
CA ARG A 233 -8.23 -2.55 -16.61
C ARG A 233 -7.89 -3.80 -17.42
#